data_AF-A0AAW5TU28-F1
#
_entry.id   AF-A0AAW5TU28-F1
#
_cell.length_a   1.000
_cell.length_b   1.000
_cell.length_c   1.000
_cell.angle_alpha   90.00
_cell.angle_beta   90.00
_cell.angle_gamma   90.00
#
_symmetry.space_group_name_H-M   'P 1'
#
loop_
_entity.id
_entity.type
_entity.pdbx_description
1 polymer ?
#
loop_
_entity_poly.entity_id
_entity_poly.type
_entity_poly.pdbx_seq_one_letter_code
_entity_poly.pdbx_strand_id
1 'polypeptide(L)'
;MYSKELEELIDSVLADGVITDQERAVLRKRALACGEDPDEVMIVVDGRLAKMQKGASPAIPATEKRGNIVKCPNCGAPIEAGAIKCKECGYVFTNVKANNTAKEFAIMLEQRIQKVSYDGDKTNINKVNEFIKNFPLPTGKEDMLEFIASLDARRRSKSNYQEAYNAKYQECVTKAKTLFAGDTDFTSLLAQTEKGYYAYNIKAFVIQHKKTIFIIVIVLALLQGFITFINNHDAPLNWGDVSDAIKEQNTPKVINLIGQKFEKTVIEHKGEIQIYMQRLINEGKIKEAKELGDAVKLAAPNTYITKPLYDYYLNQGDAINAEKYDVPLDVTDGDASSEGDVSSEDGDMPE
;
A
#
# COMPACT_ATOMS: atom_id res chain seq x y z
N MET A 1 45.12 4.83 61.07
CA MET A 1 45.75 3.77 60.27
C MET A 1 45.30 2.47 60.87
N TYR A 2 44.79 1.55 60.06
CA TYR A 2 44.23 0.29 60.55
C TYR A 2 45.33 -0.64 61.06
N SER A 3 44.93 -1.76 61.68
CA SER A 3 45.87 -2.82 62.05
C SER A 3 46.68 -3.26 60.83
N LYS A 4 47.95 -3.62 61.04
CA LYS A 4 48.87 -4.01 59.96
C LYS A 4 48.29 -5.14 59.09
N GLU A 5 47.61 -6.09 59.73
CA GLU A 5 46.98 -7.24 59.06
C GLU A 5 45.75 -6.85 58.21
N LEU A 6 44.98 -5.84 58.62
CA LEU A 6 43.85 -5.33 57.85
C LEU A 6 44.34 -4.50 56.65
N GLU A 7 45.40 -3.72 56.86
CA GLU A 7 46.03 -2.91 55.82
C GLU A 7 46.62 -3.78 54.68
N GLU A 8 47.36 -4.85 55.03
CA GLU A 8 47.89 -5.83 54.06
C GLU A 8 46.78 -6.54 53.27
N LEU A 9 45.64 -6.83 53.93
CA LEU A 9 44.48 -7.44 53.26
C LEU A 9 43.81 -6.46 52.29
N ILE A 10 43.67 -5.19 52.67
CA ILE A 10 43.15 -4.13 51.79
C ILE A 10 44.03 -4.00 50.55
N ASP A 11 45.35 -3.94 50.72
CA ASP A 11 46.28 -3.78 49.60
C ASP A 11 46.30 -5.01 48.68
N SER A 12 46.18 -6.23 49.24
CA SER A 12 46.07 -7.46 48.45
C SER A 12 44.80 -7.52 47.61
N VAL A 13 43.66 -7.09 48.16
CA VAL A 13 42.36 -7.09 47.45
C VAL A 13 42.28 -5.98 46.40
N LEU A 14 43.00 -4.87 46.61
CA LEU A 14 43.05 -3.77 45.65
C LEU A 14 44.10 -3.97 44.53
N ALA A 15 44.93 -5.00 44.61
CA ALA A 15 46.07 -5.21 43.71
C ALA A 15 45.66 -5.42 42.23
N ASP A 16 44.49 -6.01 41.97
CA ASP A 16 43.96 -6.28 40.63
C ASP A 16 43.08 -5.14 40.08
N GLY A 17 42.79 -4.11 40.91
CA GLY A 17 41.96 -2.97 40.56
C GLY A 17 40.47 -3.26 40.44
N VAL A 18 39.99 -4.45 40.84
CA VAL A 18 38.57 -4.84 40.79
C VAL A 18 38.21 -5.61 42.07
N ILE A 19 37.28 -5.08 42.86
CA ILE A 19 36.81 -5.76 44.06
C ILE A 19 35.49 -6.51 43.81
N THR A 20 35.46 -7.81 44.12
CA THR A 20 34.26 -8.65 44.06
C THR A 20 33.40 -8.55 45.33
N ASP A 21 32.14 -8.98 45.24
CA ASP A 21 31.24 -9.02 46.40
C ASP A 21 31.73 -9.97 47.51
N GLN A 22 32.43 -11.04 47.13
CA GLN A 22 33.04 -11.97 48.09
C GLN A 22 34.19 -11.32 48.85
N GLU A 23 35.06 -10.57 48.16
CA GLU A 23 36.17 -9.85 48.79
C GLU A 23 35.69 -8.73 49.70
N ARG A 24 34.63 -8.01 49.30
CA ARG A 24 33.95 -7.04 50.18
C ARG A 24 33.42 -7.69 51.45
N ALA A 25 32.83 -8.89 51.36
CA ALA A 25 32.34 -9.61 52.53
C ALA A 25 33.49 -10.04 53.46
N VAL A 26 34.61 -10.50 52.91
CA VAL A 26 35.81 -10.88 53.67
C VAL A 26 36.40 -9.67 54.40
N LEU A 27 36.54 -8.53 53.72
CA LEU A 27 37.05 -7.29 54.33
C LEU A 27 36.17 -6.80 55.48
N ARG A 28 34.85 -6.80 55.31
CA ARG A 28 33.92 -6.40 56.41
C ARG A 28 34.03 -7.34 57.61
N LYS A 29 34.13 -8.66 57.37
CA LYS A 29 34.31 -9.64 58.45
C LYS A 29 35.64 -9.46 59.17
N ARG A 30 36.70 -9.10 58.44
CA ARG A 30 38.01 -8.82 59.03
C ARG A 30 38.03 -7.51 59.81
N ALA A 31 37.38 -6.46 59.31
CA ALA A 31 37.21 -5.18 60.00
C ALA A 31 36.55 -5.38 61.38
N LEU A 32 35.44 -6.12 61.42
CA LEU A 32 34.76 -6.52 62.66
C LEU A 32 35.69 -7.28 63.62
N ALA A 33 36.49 -8.22 63.10
CA ALA A 33 37.43 -8.99 63.93
C ALA A 33 38.60 -8.13 64.47
N CYS A 34 38.92 -7.03 63.81
CA CYS A 34 39.91 -6.05 64.26
C CYS A 34 39.32 -4.94 65.14
N GLY A 35 38.00 -4.96 65.40
CA GLY A 35 37.31 -3.93 66.19
C GLY A 35 37.06 -2.62 65.45
N GLU A 36 37.15 -2.63 64.12
CA GLU A 36 36.93 -1.47 63.24
C GLU A 36 35.50 -1.50 62.69
N ASP A 37 34.95 -0.33 62.34
CA ASP A 37 33.65 -0.22 61.69
C ASP A 37 33.73 -0.72 60.23
N PRO A 38 32.97 -1.77 59.86
CA PRO A 38 33.04 -2.33 58.51
C PRO A 38 32.60 -1.36 57.40
N ASP A 39 31.70 -0.42 57.68
CA ASP A 39 31.24 0.57 56.69
C ASP A 39 32.28 1.69 56.52
N GLU A 40 32.96 2.12 57.59
CA GLU A 40 34.09 3.05 57.48
C GLU A 40 35.25 2.47 56.66
N VAL A 41 35.58 1.19 56.88
CA VAL A 41 36.61 0.48 56.10
C VAL A 41 36.22 0.41 54.62
N MET A 42 34.93 0.17 54.30
CA MET A 42 34.47 0.15 52.90
C MET A 42 34.58 1.52 52.22
N ILE A 43 34.31 2.62 52.93
CA ILE A 43 34.52 3.98 52.40
C ILE A 43 35.99 4.19 52.03
N VAL A 44 36.92 3.73 52.87
CA VAL A 44 38.37 3.85 52.59
C VAL A 44 38.79 2.97 51.42
N VAL A 45 38.30 1.72 51.34
CA VAL A 45 38.59 0.78 50.25
C VAL A 45 38.07 1.33 48.92
N ASP A 46 36.81 1.77 48.86
CA ASP A 46 36.22 2.38 47.67
C ASP A 46 36.96 3.69 47.29
N GLY A 47 37.40 4.47 48.28
CA GLY A 47 38.23 5.66 48.08
C GLY A 47 39.61 5.36 47.49
N ARG A 48 40.27 4.27 47.91
CA ARG A 48 41.54 3.80 47.34
C ARG A 48 41.35 3.24 45.93
N LEU A 49 40.31 2.44 45.72
CA LEU A 49 39.94 1.91 44.41
C LEU A 49 39.68 3.04 43.41
N ALA A 50 38.95 4.08 43.81
CA ALA A 50 38.71 5.26 42.99
C ALA A 50 40.00 6.05 42.70
N LYS A 51 40.94 6.13 43.64
CA LYS A 51 42.27 6.74 43.41
C LYS A 51 43.11 5.91 42.44
N MET A 52 43.09 4.58 42.54
CA MET A 52 43.79 3.68 41.62
C MET A 52 43.21 3.76 40.20
N GLN A 53 41.88 3.80 40.07
CA GLN A 53 41.19 4.00 38.79
C GLN A 53 41.46 5.39 38.20
N LYS A 54 41.59 6.43 39.03
CA LYS A 54 42.03 7.77 38.59
C LYS A 54 43.52 7.85 38.24
N GLY A 55 44.36 6.98 38.81
CA GLY A 55 45.79 6.86 38.50
C GLY A 55 46.10 6.08 37.22
N ALA A 56 45.16 5.23 36.75
CA ALA A 56 45.27 4.43 35.52
C ALA A 56 44.62 5.10 34.28
N SER A 57 44.31 6.40 34.34
CA SER A 57 43.91 7.23 33.20
C SER A 57 44.68 8.55 33.23
N PRO A 58 45.09 9.13 32.08
CA PRO A 58 45.99 10.26 32.08
C PRO A 58 45.35 11.47 32.78
N ALA A 59 46.12 12.07 33.68
CA ALA A 59 45.75 13.25 34.42
C ALA A 59 45.28 14.36 33.47
N ILE A 60 44.05 14.82 33.64
CA ILE A 60 43.57 16.10 33.11
C ILE A 60 43.61 17.07 34.29
N PRO A 61 44.49 18.09 34.30
CA PRO A 61 44.38 19.21 35.22
C PRO A 61 43.13 20.00 34.86
N ALA A 62 42.38 20.42 35.87
CA ALA A 62 41.30 21.38 35.72
C ALA A 62 41.84 22.70 35.14
N THR A 63 41.76 22.87 33.82
CA THR A 63 41.92 24.15 33.12
C THR A 63 41.01 24.17 31.90
N GLU A 64 39.97 24.99 31.99
CA GLU A 64 39.36 25.80 30.94
C GLU A 64 39.18 25.23 29.51
N LYS A 65 37.90 24.97 29.17
CA LYS A 65 37.24 25.23 27.88
C LYS A 65 38.15 25.43 26.64
N ARG A 66 38.71 24.36 26.07
CA ARG A 66 38.89 24.21 24.61
C ARG A 66 38.66 22.75 24.21
N GLY A 67 37.82 22.54 23.19
CA GLY A 67 37.30 21.25 22.80
C GLY A 67 38.39 20.22 22.47
N ASN A 68 38.17 18.99 22.93
CA ASN A 68 38.97 17.84 22.54
C ASN A 68 38.73 17.58 21.04
N ILE A 69 39.66 17.98 20.17
CA ILE A 69 39.56 17.73 18.73
C ILE A 69 39.87 16.24 18.50
N VAL A 70 38.83 15.43 18.37
CA VAL A 70 38.95 14.01 18.01
C VAL A 70 39.40 13.94 16.55
N LYS A 71 40.45 13.17 16.23
CA LYS A 71 40.96 13.02 14.85
C LYS A 71 40.49 11.70 14.24
N CYS A 72 40.29 11.69 12.93
CA CYS A 72 39.92 10.50 12.16
C CYS A 72 41.07 9.48 12.21
N PRO A 73 40.82 8.22 12.61
CA PRO A 73 41.87 7.20 12.69
C PRO A 73 42.36 6.75 11.30
N ASN A 74 41.59 7.04 10.23
CA ASN A 74 41.95 6.68 8.86
C ASN A 74 42.73 7.77 8.11
N CYS A 75 42.42 9.06 8.32
CA CYS A 75 43.04 10.16 7.56
C CYS A 75 43.59 11.31 8.41
N GLY A 76 43.42 11.27 9.73
CA GLY A 76 43.91 12.31 10.65
C GLY A 76 43.10 13.62 10.68
N ALA A 77 42.07 13.77 9.84
CA ALA A 77 41.22 14.95 9.81
C ALA A 77 40.47 15.18 11.14
N PRO A 78 40.25 16.42 11.58
CA PRO A 78 39.47 16.72 12.78
C PRO A 78 38.00 16.30 12.59
N ILE A 79 37.44 15.66 13.61
CA ILE A 79 36.07 15.15 13.64
C ILE A 79 35.23 16.04 14.55
N GLU A 80 34.06 16.44 14.08
CA GLU A 80 33.01 17.05 14.91
C GLU A 80 32.50 16.05 15.95
N ALA A 81 32.26 16.50 17.19
CA ALA A 81 31.74 15.65 18.25
C ALA A 81 30.41 14.99 17.82
N GLY A 82 30.37 13.66 17.78
CA GLY A 82 29.20 12.88 17.37
C GLY A 82 29.10 12.57 15.87
N ALA A 83 30.10 12.88 15.06
CA ALA A 83 30.10 12.44 13.66
C ALA A 83 30.16 10.91 13.56
N ILE A 84 29.30 10.33 12.72
CA ILE A 84 29.24 8.87 12.45
C ILE A 84 30.16 8.48 11.28
N LYS A 85 30.54 9.46 10.45
CA LYS A 85 31.45 9.29 9.32
C LYS A 85 32.40 10.48 9.19
N CYS A 86 33.62 10.23 8.76
CA CYS A 86 34.59 11.27 8.44
C CYS A 86 34.19 12.01 7.17
N LYS A 87 34.09 13.35 7.23
CA LYS A 87 33.76 14.19 6.06
C LYS A 87 34.83 14.14 4.97
N GLU A 88 36.10 14.00 5.36
CA GLU A 88 37.23 14.05 4.43
C GLU A 88 37.49 12.72 3.70
N CYS A 89 37.39 11.58 4.40
CA CYS A 89 37.76 10.27 3.83
C CYS A 89 36.64 9.23 3.82
N GLY A 90 35.45 9.57 4.31
CA GLY A 90 34.31 8.65 4.35
C GLY A 90 34.39 7.53 5.39
N TYR A 91 35.46 7.46 6.20
CA TYR A 91 35.62 6.44 7.24
C TYR A 91 34.48 6.50 8.28
N VAL A 92 33.78 5.39 8.47
CA VAL A 92 32.66 5.26 9.42
C VAL A 92 33.22 4.92 10.80
N PHE A 93 32.90 5.74 11.80
CA PHE A 93 33.35 5.51 13.17
C PHE A 93 32.47 4.44 13.82
N THR A 94 33.02 3.24 13.99
CA THR A 94 32.40 2.19 14.80
C THR A 94 32.80 2.42 16.25
N ASN A 95 31.83 2.63 17.14
CA ASN A 95 32.11 2.69 18.58
C ASN A 95 32.50 1.28 19.03
N VAL A 96 33.80 1.01 19.14
CA VAL A 96 34.36 -0.30 19.56
C VAL A 96 34.26 -0.47 21.08
N LYS A 97 33.03 -0.40 21.59
CA LYS A 97 32.65 -1.10 22.82
C LYS A 97 31.60 -2.08 22.34
N ALA A 98 32.02 -3.32 22.03
CA ALA A 98 31.24 -4.36 21.37
C ALA A 98 29.77 -4.35 21.82
N ASN A 99 28.93 -3.64 21.08
CA ASN A 99 27.54 -3.41 21.47
C ASN A 99 26.72 -4.51 20.81
N ASN A 100 26.88 -5.75 21.30
CA ASN A 100 26.20 -6.91 20.74
C ASN A 100 24.69 -6.84 21.08
N THR A 101 24.00 -5.93 20.40
CA THR A 101 22.60 -5.57 20.60
C THR A 101 21.71 -6.78 20.34
N ALA A 102 22.10 -7.63 19.37
CA ALA A 102 21.40 -8.88 19.09
C ALA A 102 21.52 -9.90 20.22
N LYS A 103 22.70 -10.03 20.84
CA LYS A 103 22.92 -10.90 22.00
C LYS A 103 22.22 -10.38 23.24
N GLU A 104 22.29 -9.08 23.51
CA GLU A 104 21.56 -8.47 24.64
C GLU A 104 20.05 -8.67 24.47
N PHE A 105 19.52 -8.43 23.28
CA PHE A 105 18.14 -8.73 22.94
C PHE A 105 17.79 -10.19 23.20
N ALA A 106 18.61 -11.13 22.73
CA ALA A 106 18.37 -12.56 22.90
C ALA A 106 18.31 -12.96 24.39
N ILE A 107 19.28 -12.51 25.19
CA ILE A 107 19.36 -12.83 26.62
C ILE A 107 18.12 -12.28 27.36
N MET A 108 17.81 -11.00 27.17
CA MET A 108 16.67 -10.36 27.82
C MET A 108 15.33 -10.95 27.37
N LEU A 109 15.23 -11.33 26.10
CA LEU A 109 14.06 -11.98 25.54
C LEU A 109 13.84 -13.35 26.17
N GLU A 110 14.88 -14.19 26.24
CA GLU A 110 14.82 -15.51 26.86
C GLU A 110 14.40 -15.45 28.33
N GLN A 111 14.98 -14.52 29.11
CA GLN A 111 14.60 -14.29 30.50
C GLN A 111 13.12 -13.90 30.66
N ARG A 112 12.54 -13.18 29.69
CA ARG A 112 11.12 -12.82 29.71
C ARG A 112 10.23 -13.98 29.26
N ILE A 113 10.66 -14.74 28.25
CA ILE A 113 9.95 -15.93 27.77
C ILE A 113 9.90 -17.00 28.88
N GLN A 114 10.95 -17.17 29.67
CA GLN A 114 10.98 -18.09 30.82
C GLN A 114 9.92 -17.76 31.90
N LYS A 115 9.42 -16.52 31.95
CA LYS A 115 8.36 -16.11 32.87
C LYS A 115 6.96 -16.47 32.36
N VAL A 116 6.83 -16.91 31.12
CA VAL A 116 5.56 -17.38 30.54
C VAL A 116 5.33 -18.81 30.99
N SER A 117 4.35 -19.02 31.87
CA SER A 117 4.13 -20.34 32.48
C SER A 117 3.51 -21.36 31.52
N TYR A 118 2.68 -20.91 30.57
CA TYR A 118 2.04 -21.75 29.54
C TYR A 118 1.53 -20.87 28.38
N ASP A 119 1.18 -21.49 27.25
CA ASP A 119 0.79 -20.79 25.99
C ASP A 119 -0.45 -19.88 26.09
N GLY A 120 -1.26 -20.04 27.15
CA GLY A 120 -2.44 -19.22 27.39
C GLY A 120 -2.21 -18.02 28.31
N ASP A 121 -0.99 -17.82 28.82
CA ASP A 121 -0.63 -16.70 29.69
C ASP A 121 -0.50 -15.39 28.90
N LYS A 122 -1.65 -14.85 28.48
CA LYS A 122 -1.75 -13.62 27.67
C LYS A 122 -1.02 -12.45 28.32
N THR A 123 -1.00 -12.36 29.64
CA THR A 123 -0.38 -11.25 30.36
C THR A 123 1.13 -11.24 30.15
N ASN A 124 1.81 -12.36 30.39
CA ASN A 124 3.27 -12.41 30.17
C ASN A 124 3.63 -12.46 28.68
N ILE A 125 2.80 -13.07 27.83
CA ILE A 125 2.95 -13.01 26.38
C ILE A 125 2.91 -11.56 25.88
N ASN A 126 1.97 -10.74 26.37
CA ASN A 126 1.87 -9.33 26.01
C ASN A 126 3.11 -8.54 26.48
N LYS A 127 3.63 -8.80 27.67
CA LYS A 127 4.88 -8.17 28.15
C LYS A 127 6.09 -8.53 27.29
N VAL A 128 6.17 -9.76 26.81
CA VAL A 128 7.22 -10.18 25.85
C VAL A 128 7.04 -9.46 24.52
N ASN A 129 5.81 -9.37 24.00
CA ASN A 129 5.49 -8.64 22.78
C ASN A 129 5.84 -7.15 22.88
N GLU A 130 5.50 -6.50 24.00
CA GLU A 130 5.85 -5.09 24.27
C GLU A 130 7.36 -4.90 24.33
N PHE A 131 8.08 -5.81 24.99
CA PHE A 131 9.55 -5.77 25.01
C PHE A 131 10.14 -5.83 23.60
N ILE A 132 9.69 -6.78 22.77
CA ILE A 132 10.18 -6.93 21.40
C ILE A 132 9.95 -5.64 20.60
N LYS A 133 8.73 -5.08 20.65
CA LYS A 133 8.36 -3.86 19.92
C LYS A 133 9.19 -2.65 20.40
N ASN A 134 9.42 -2.52 21.70
CA ASN A 134 10.04 -1.33 22.28
C ASN A 134 11.57 -1.42 22.47
N PHE A 135 12.20 -2.54 22.11
CA PHE A 135 13.65 -2.72 22.29
C PHE A 135 14.45 -1.69 21.48
N PRO A 136 15.53 -1.07 22.00
CA PRO A 136 16.29 -0.07 21.27
C PRO A 136 16.90 -0.62 19.97
N LEU A 137 16.91 0.20 18.92
CA LEU A 137 17.48 -0.18 17.64
C LEU A 137 18.99 0.11 17.59
N PRO A 138 19.81 -0.84 17.11
CA PRO A 138 21.22 -0.59 16.89
C PRO A 138 21.44 0.56 15.89
N THR A 139 22.61 1.17 15.95
CA THR A 139 23.03 2.25 15.04
C THR A 139 24.32 1.91 14.29
N GLY A 140 25.08 0.92 14.76
CA GLY A 140 26.21 0.35 14.03
C GLY A 140 25.76 -0.51 12.86
N LYS A 141 26.53 -0.52 11.77
CA LYS A 141 26.23 -1.30 10.55
C LYS A 141 26.17 -2.79 10.87
N GLU A 142 27.23 -3.32 11.49
CA GLU A 142 27.40 -4.74 11.80
C GLU A 142 26.34 -5.21 12.80
N ASP A 143 26.10 -4.42 13.85
CA ASP A 143 25.08 -4.70 14.86
C ASP A 143 23.67 -4.70 14.24
N MET A 144 23.38 -3.79 13.31
CA MET A 144 22.08 -3.74 12.63
C MET A 144 21.89 -4.88 11.64
N LEU A 145 22.94 -5.29 10.91
CA LEU A 145 22.90 -6.49 10.06
C LEU A 145 22.63 -7.75 10.89
N GLU A 146 23.39 -7.95 11.97
CA GLU A 146 23.21 -9.10 12.88
C GLU A 146 21.82 -9.08 13.50
N PHE A 147 21.34 -7.92 13.95
CA PHE A 147 20.03 -7.79 14.55
C PHE A 147 18.89 -8.11 13.57
N ILE A 148 18.97 -7.61 12.33
CA ILE A 148 18.00 -7.92 11.28
C ILE A 148 18.00 -9.43 10.98
N ALA A 149 19.17 -10.06 10.82
CA ALA A 149 19.27 -11.50 10.60
C ALA A 149 18.69 -12.32 11.76
N SER A 150 18.95 -11.88 13.00
CA SER A 150 18.43 -12.49 14.23
C SER A 150 16.90 -12.38 14.32
N LEU A 151 16.32 -11.24 13.96
CA LEU A 151 14.87 -11.04 13.90
C LEU A 151 14.24 -11.83 12.75
N ASP A 152 14.91 -11.92 11.61
CA ASP A 152 14.46 -12.66 10.44
C ASP A 152 14.33 -14.18 10.73
N ALA A 153 15.28 -14.76 11.45
CA ALA A 153 15.17 -16.15 11.90
C ALA A 153 13.96 -16.35 12.84
N ARG A 154 13.75 -15.44 13.80
CA ARG A 154 12.67 -15.55 14.80
C ARG A 154 11.28 -15.29 14.22
N ARG A 155 11.12 -14.34 13.30
CA ARG A 155 9.81 -14.05 12.68
C ARG A 155 9.32 -15.19 11.78
N ARG A 156 10.25 -15.98 11.22
CA ARG A 156 9.91 -17.16 10.40
C ARG A 156 9.47 -18.34 11.24
N SER A 157 9.80 -18.38 12.52
CA SER A 157 9.32 -19.42 13.43
C SER A 157 7.88 -19.14 13.85
N LYS A 158 7.09 -20.21 13.97
CA LYS A 158 5.71 -20.12 14.47
C LYS A 158 5.77 -19.92 15.98
N SER A 159 5.38 -18.74 16.45
CA SER A 159 5.37 -18.40 17.89
C SER A 159 4.28 -17.38 18.21
N ASN A 160 3.92 -17.27 19.49
CA ASN A 160 3.00 -16.23 20.00
C ASN A 160 3.57 -14.79 19.87
N TYR A 161 4.83 -14.67 19.46
CA TYR A 161 5.55 -13.40 19.32
C TYR A 161 5.81 -13.01 17.87
N GLN A 162 5.33 -13.81 16.91
CA GLN A 162 5.60 -13.63 15.49
C GLN A 162 5.22 -12.23 14.98
N GLU A 163 4.07 -11.70 15.41
CA GLU A 163 3.64 -10.35 15.05
C GLU A 163 4.59 -9.27 15.58
N ALA A 164 5.05 -9.40 16.83
CA ALA A 164 6.00 -8.46 17.42
C ALA A 164 7.37 -8.52 16.72
N TYR A 165 7.87 -9.71 16.36
CA TYR A 165 9.10 -9.83 15.57
C TYR A 165 8.95 -9.18 14.19
N ASN A 166 7.82 -9.37 13.51
CA ASN A 166 7.56 -8.76 12.22
C ASN A 166 7.50 -7.22 12.29
N ALA A 167 6.85 -6.67 13.32
CA ALA A 167 6.82 -5.23 13.57
C ALA A 167 8.23 -4.69 13.84
N LYS A 168 9.00 -5.34 14.71
CA LYS A 168 10.36 -4.90 15.05
C LYS A 168 11.32 -4.99 13.87
N TYR A 169 11.21 -6.06 13.10
CA TYR A 169 11.96 -6.25 11.87
C TYR A 169 11.72 -5.10 10.89
N GLN A 170 10.47 -4.67 10.67
CA GLN A 170 10.21 -3.52 9.79
C GLN A 170 10.81 -2.21 10.27
N GLU A 171 10.74 -1.96 11.58
CA GLU A 171 11.35 -0.78 12.17
C GLU A 171 12.86 -0.76 11.89
N CYS A 172 13.52 -1.92 12.07
CA CYS A 172 14.94 -2.09 11.74
C CYS A 172 15.22 -1.86 10.27
N VAL A 173 14.45 -2.48 9.37
CA VAL A 173 14.61 -2.35 7.91
C VAL A 173 14.44 -0.90 7.46
N THR A 174 13.41 -0.21 7.97
CA THR A 174 13.13 1.19 7.63
C THR A 174 14.29 2.09 8.06
N LYS A 175 14.76 1.92 9.30
CA LYS A 175 15.92 2.65 9.82
C LYS A 175 17.20 2.32 9.05
N ALA A 176 17.44 1.05 8.71
CA ALA A 176 18.60 0.60 7.96
C ALA A 176 18.63 1.20 6.55
N LYS A 177 17.51 1.19 5.83
CA LYS A 177 17.38 1.83 4.50
C LYS A 177 17.70 3.33 4.54
N THR A 178 17.43 3.98 5.67
CA THR A 178 17.68 5.42 5.85
C THR A 178 19.14 5.68 6.21
N LEU A 179 19.70 4.92 7.16
CA LEU A 179 21.06 5.11 7.66
C LEU A 179 22.15 4.61 6.70
N PHE A 180 21.86 3.55 5.93
CA PHE A 180 22.82 2.82 5.12
C PHE A 180 22.39 2.76 3.64
N ALA A 181 21.78 3.84 3.14
CA ALA A 181 21.37 3.94 1.75
C ALA A 181 22.57 3.72 0.81
N GLY A 182 22.42 2.81 -0.16
CA GLY A 182 23.48 2.46 -1.12
C GLY A 182 24.48 1.40 -0.65
N ASP A 183 24.34 0.87 0.58
CA ASP A 183 25.20 -0.20 1.09
C ASP A 183 24.83 -1.57 0.49
N THR A 184 25.82 -2.25 -0.10
CA THR A 184 25.62 -3.53 -0.81
C THR A 184 25.25 -4.68 0.13
N ASP A 185 25.76 -4.68 1.36
CA ASP A 185 25.53 -5.75 2.32
C ASP A 185 24.09 -5.70 2.82
N PHE A 186 23.61 -4.49 3.16
CA PHE A 186 22.20 -4.27 3.50
C PHE A 186 21.28 -4.60 2.33
N THR A 187 21.60 -4.13 1.13
CA THR A 187 20.76 -4.39 -0.05
C THR A 187 20.63 -5.89 -0.30
N SER A 188 21.73 -6.64 -0.17
CA SER A 188 21.75 -8.09 -0.34
C SER A 188 20.95 -8.81 0.75
N LEU A 189 21.12 -8.43 2.01
CA LEU A 189 20.38 -9.00 3.13
C LEU A 189 18.88 -8.73 3.01
N LEU A 190 18.48 -7.50 2.69
CA LEU A 190 17.08 -7.10 2.54
C LEU A 190 16.42 -7.81 1.37
N ALA A 191 17.11 -7.96 0.23
CA ALA A 191 16.59 -8.70 -0.91
C ALA A 191 16.25 -10.17 -0.57
N GLN A 192 17.03 -10.80 0.32
CA GLN A 192 16.79 -12.18 0.78
C GLN A 192 15.64 -12.27 1.79
N THR A 193 15.52 -11.27 2.67
CA THR A 193 14.65 -11.34 3.85
C THR A 193 13.28 -10.69 3.63
N GLU A 194 13.16 -9.65 2.80
CA GLU A 194 11.90 -8.94 2.56
C GLU A 194 10.83 -9.77 1.85
N LYS A 195 11.20 -10.69 0.94
CA LYS A 195 10.24 -11.55 0.22
C LYS A 195 9.32 -12.31 1.17
N GLY A 196 9.90 -12.93 2.20
CA GLY A 196 9.15 -13.67 3.22
C GLY A 196 8.31 -12.76 4.13
N TYR A 197 8.74 -11.51 4.32
CA TYR A 197 7.99 -10.53 5.11
C TYR A 197 6.74 -10.02 4.36
N TYR A 198 6.89 -9.67 3.07
CA TYR A 198 5.76 -9.23 2.24
C TYR A 198 4.67 -10.32 2.14
N ALA A 199 5.08 -11.58 1.96
CA ALA A 199 4.17 -12.72 1.97
C ALA A 199 3.43 -12.88 3.31
N TYR A 200 4.09 -12.66 4.45
CA TYR A 200 3.44 -12.68 5.76
C TYR A 200 2.40 -11.56 5.89
N ASN A 201 2.74 -10.33 5.49
CA ASN A 201 1.83 -9.19 5.58
C ASN A 201 0.59 -9.37 4.72
N ILE A 202 0.73 -9.89 3.50
CA ILE A 202 -0.44 -10.20 2.66
C ILE A 202 -1.34 -11.21 3.36
N LYS A 203 -0.75 -12.30 3.91
CA LYS A 203 -1.53 -13.30 4.64
C LYS A 203 -2.23 -12.69 5.86
N ALA A 204 -1.52 -11.89 6.66
CA ALA A 204 -2.08 -11.22 7.83
C ALA A 204 -3.22 -10.27 7.44
N PHE A 205 -3.03 -9.46 6.39
CA PHE A 205 -4.03 -8.55 5.85
C PHE A 205 -5.28 -9.29 5.36
N VAL A 206 -5.11 -10.35 4.57
CA VAL A 206 -6.22 -11.18 4.08
C VAL A 206 -6.98 -11.83 5.24
N ILE A 207 -6.28 -12.33 6.26
CA ILE A 207 -6.91 -12.92 7.44
C ILE A 207 -7.68 -11.88 8.25
N GLN A 208 -7.09 -10.71 8.49
CA GLN A 208 -7.71 -9.60 9.22
C GLN A 208 -8.97 -9.09 8.50
N HIS A 209 -8.89 -8.91 7.18
CA HIS A 209 -9.97 -8.32 6.38
C HIS A 209 -10.85 -9.33 5.65
N LYS A 210 -10.78 -10.63 6.01
CA LYS A 210 -11.51 -11.70 5.29
C LYS A 210 -13.01 -11.43 5.13
N LYS A 211 -13.65 -10.81 6.13
CA LYS A 211 -15.09 -10.48 6.10
C LYS A 211 -15.36 -9.35 5.09
N THR A 212 -14.56 -8.29 5.11
CA THR A 212 -14.67 -7.16 4.20
C THR A 212 -14.40 -7.58 2.75
N ILE A 213 -13.35 -8.38 2.54
CA ILE A 213 -13.01 -8.93 1.22
C ILE A 213 -14.17 -9.79 0.68
N PHE A 214 -14.74 -10.66 1.51
CA PHE A 214 -15.89 -11.49 1.11
C PHE A 214 -17.11 -10.64 0.70
N ILE A 215 -17.43 -9.58 1.45
CA ILE A 215 -18.51 -8.65 1.10
C ILE A 215 -18.23 -7.97 -0.24
N ILE A 216 -17.01 -7.46 -0.45
CA ILE A 216 -16.61 -6.81 -1.71
C ILE A 216 -16.76 -7.77 -2.89
N VAL A 217 -16.32 -9.03 -2.74
CA VAL A 217 -16.46 -10.06 -3.78
C VAL A 217 -17.93 -10.32 -4.12
N ILE A 218 -18.80 -10.41 -3.11
CA ILE A 218 -20.25 -10.57 -3.33
C ILE A 218 -20.82 -9.36 -4.06
N VAL A 219 -20.49 -8.14 -3.63
CA VAL A 219 -20.97 -6.91 -4.26
C VAL A 219 -20.54 -6.85 -5.72
N LEU A 220 -19.27 -7.18 -6.02
CA LEU A 220 -18.78 -7.22 -7.40
C LEU A 220 -19.50 -8.30 -8.24
N ALA A 221 -19.76 -9.48 -7.68
CA ALA A 221 -20.52 -10.53 -8.36
C ALA A 221 -21.97 -10.10 -8.64
N LEU A 222 -22.61 -9.42 -7.70
CA LEU A 222 -23.97 -8.89 -7.87
C LEU A 222 -24.00 -7.74 -8.88
N LEU A 223 -23.01 -6.85 -8.87
CA LEU A 223 -22.87 -5.78 -9.87
C LEU A 223 -22.69 -6.37 -11.27
N GLN A 224 -21.83 -7.39 -11.41
CA GLN A 224 -21.65 -8.09 -12.68
C GLN A 224 -22.94 -8.77 -13.14
N GLY A 225 -23.65 -9.44 -12.22
CA GLY A 225 -24.96 -10.04 -12.47
C GLY A 225 -26.01 -9.00 -12.90
N PHE A 226 -26.00 -7.82 -12.28
CA PHE A 226 -26.89 -6.71 -12.60
C PHE A 226 -26.58 -6.11 -13.97
N ILE A 227 -25.31 -5.92 -14.32
CA ILE A 227 -24.90 -5.48 -15.67
C ILE A 227 -25.39 -6.49 -16.72
N THR A 228 -25.17 -7.79 -16.51
CA THR A 228 -25.68 -8.82 -17.43
C THR A 228 -27.21 -8.85 -17.49
N PHE A 229 -27.90 -8.58 -16.38
CA PHE A 229 -29.35 -8.53 -16.33
C PHE A 229 -29.91 -7.32 -17.10
N ILE A 230 -29.33 -6.13 -16.93
CA ILE A 230 -29.69 -4.94 -17.73
C ILE A 230 -29.49 -5.22 -19.21
N ASN A 231 -28.31 -5.72 -19.60
CA ASN A 231 -28.01 -6.04 -21.00
C ASN A 231 -28.97 -7.08 -21.59
N ASN A 232 -29.52 -7.98 -20.76
CA ASN A 232 -30.47 -9.01 -21.19
C ASN A 232 -31.94 -8.55 -21.11
N HIS A 233 -32.24 -7.48 -20.36
CA HIS A 233 -33.58 -6.89 -20.26
C HIS A 233 -33.84 -5.87 -21.39
N ASP A 234 -32.80 -5.47 -22.12
CA ASP A 234 -32.86 -4.76 -23.42
C ASP A 234 -33.21 -5.68 -24.62
N ALA A 235 -33.78 -6.86 -24.34
CA ALA A 235 -34.27 -7.81 -25.34
C ALA A 235 -35.49 -7.39 -26.21
N PRO A 236 -36.14 -6.19 -26.13
CA PRO A 236 -37.06 -5.79 -27.20
C PRO A 236 -36.37 -5.18 -28.44
N LEU A 237 -35.04 -5.01 -28.44
CA LEU A 237 -34.25 -4.39 -29.51
C LEU A 237 -34.00 -5.26 -30.76
N ASN A 238 -34.56 -6.47 -30.86
CA ASN A 238 -34.36 -7.25 -32.09
C ASN A 238 -35.18 -6.65 -33.24
N TRP A 239 -34.57 -5.83 -34.09
CA TRP A 239 -35.15 -5.40 -35.37
C TRP A 239 -35.19 -6.53 -36.40
N GLY A 240 -34.47 -7.63 -36.15
CA GLY A 240 -34.41 -8.80 -37.02
C GLY A 240 -35.79 -9.32 -37.40
N ASP A 241 -36.72 -9.41 -36.45
CA ASP A 241 -38.08 -9.92 -36.72
C ASP A 241 -38.87 -9.00 -37.68
N VAL A 242 -38.63 -7.68 -37.61
CA VAL A 242 -39.23 -6.70 -38.54
C VAL A 242 -38.58 -6.85 -39.93
N SER A 243 -37.26 -6.95 -39.99
CA SER A 243 -36.53 -7.14 -41.25
C SER A 243 -36.95 -8.45 -41.95
N ASP A 244 -37.12 -9.54 -41.20
CA ASP A 244 -37.58 -10.81 -41.76
C ASP A 244 -39.03 -10.74 -42.24
N ALA A 245 -39.93 -10.08 -41.48
CA ALA A 245 -41.29 -9.83 -41.95
C ALA A 245 -41.34 -8.96 -43.23
N ILE A 246 -40.44 -7.98 -43.37
CA ILE A 246 -40.28 -7.16 -44.58
C ILE A 246 -39.80 -8.02 -45.77
N LYS A 247 -38.81 -8.91 -45.56
CA LYS A 247 -38.33 -9.85 -46.59
C LYS A 247 -39.43 -10.81 -47.03
N GLU A 248 -40.24 -11.28 -46.08
CA GLU A 248 -41.42 -12.12 -46.31
C GLU A 248 -42.58 -11.36 -46.99
N GLN A 249 -42.49 -10.03 -47.16
CA GLN A 249 -43.56 -9.15 -47.63
C GLN A 249 -44.87 -9.30 -46.83
N ASN A 250 -44.75 -9.54 -45.53
CA ASN A 250 -45.89 -9.76 -44.64
C ASN A 250 -46.27 -8.45 -43.93
N THR A 251 -46.99 -7.58 -44.64
CA THR A 251 -47.35 -6.24 -44.12
C THR A 251 -48.09 -6.26 -42.77
N PRO A 252 -49.07 -7.16 -42.51
CA PRO A 252 -49.72 -7.24 -41.20
C PRO A 252 -48.75 -7.56 -40.06
N LYS A 253 -47.80 -8.46 -40.29
CA LYS A 253 -46.75 -8.81 -39.31
C LYS A 253 -45.80 -7.64 -39.08
N VAL A 254 -45.40 -6.93 -40.14
CA VAL A 254 -44.58 -5.72 -40.04
C VAL A 254 -45.29 -4.65 -39.18
N ILE A 255 -46.56 -4.37 -39.45
CA ILE A 255 -47.37 -3.40 -38.68
C ILE A 255 -47.43 -3.77 -37.20
N ASN A 256 -47.75 -5.03 -36.89
CA ASN A 256 -47.87 -5.50 -35.52
C ASN A 256 -46.54 -5.41 -34.76
N LEU A 257 -45.43 -5.75 -35.42
CA LEU A 257 -44.10 -5.69 -34.81
C LEU A 257 -43.65 -4.24 -34.59
N ILE A 258 -43.86 -3.33 -35.57
CA ILE A 258 -43.53 -1.91 -35.43
C ILE A 258 -44.28 -1.29 -34.25
N GLY A 259 -45.57 -1.60 -34.08
CA GLY A 259 -46.38 -1.09 -32.96
C GLY A 259 -45.90 -1.53 -31.56
N GLN A 260 -44.99 -2.51 -31.48
CA GLN A 260 -44.39 -3.00 -30.22
C GLN A 260 -42.99 -2.45 -29.98
N LYS A 261 -42.42 -1.66 -30.90
CA LYS A 261 -41.06 -1.11 -30.78
C LYS A 261 -41.08 0.28 -30.15
N PHE A 262 -40.02 0.58 -29.41
CA PHE A 262 -39.78 1.93 -28.90
C PHE A 262 -39.45 2.89 -30.05
N GLU A 263 -39.86 4.15 -29.91
CA GLU A 263 -39.64 5.23 -30.89
C GLU A 263 -38.19 5.28 -31.37
N LYS A 264 -37.21 5.20 -30.47
CA LYS A 264 -35.78 5.22 -30.80
C LYS A 264 -35.39 4.12 -31.81
N THR A 265 -35.88 2.90 -31.61
CA THR A 265 -35.57 1.76 -32.49
C THR A 265 -36.22 1.93 -33.86
N VAL A 266 -37.44 2.49 -33.92
CA VAL A 266 -38.13 2.78 -35.18
C VAL A 266 -37.37 3.86 -35.97
N ILE A 267 -36.82 4.87 -35.28
CA ILE A 267 -35.98 5.92 -35.87
C ILE A 267 -34.67 5.36 -36.42
N GLU A 268 -33.98 4.49 -35.66
CA GLU A 268 -32.71 3.87 -36.07
C GLU A 268 -32.85 3.09 -37.40
N HIS A 269 -34.02 2.50 -37.65
CA HIS A 269 -34.31 1.71 -38.85
C HIS A 269 -35.23 2.41 -39.87
N LYS A 270 -35.34 3.75 -39.81
CA LYS A 270 -36.17 4.57 -40.70
C LYS A 270 -36.04 4.23 -42.19
N GLY A 271 -34.83 3.94 -42.66
CA GLY A 271 -34.55 3.63 -44.06
C GLY A 271 -35.22 2.34 -44.55
N GLU A 272 -35.22 1.28 -43.74
CA GLU A 272 -35.86 0.00 -44.10
C GLU A 272 -37.38 0.17 -44.24
N ILE A 273 -37.98 0.91 -43.32
CA ILE A 273 -39.42 1.20 -43.31
C ILE A 273 -39.81 2.03 -44.53
N GLN A 274 -39.05 3.09 -44.82
CA GLN A 274 -39.28 3.96 -45.98
C GLN A 274 -39.18 3.19 -47.30
N ILE A 275 -38.15 2.34 -47.45
CA ILE A 275 -37.97 1.51 -48.65
C ILE A 275 -39.15 0.55 -48.82
N TYR A 276 -39.59 -0.11 -47.74
CA TYR A 276 -40.72 -1.03 -47.79
C TYR A 276 -42.03 -0.31 -48.12
N MET A 277 -42.28 0.84 -47.49
CA MET A 277 -43.46 1.68 -47.75
C MET A 277 -43.49 2.18 -49.20
N GLN A 278 -42.34 2.65 -49.73
CA GLN A 278 -42.23 3.06 -51.13
C GLN A 278 -42.49 1.91 -52.08
N ARG A 279 -42.03 0.69 -51.75
CA ARG A 279 -42.34 -0.51 -52.54
C ARG A 279 -43.85 -0.79 -52.58
N LEU A 280 -44.54 -0.76 -51.45
CA LEU A 280 -45.99 -0.96 -51.39
C LEU A 280 -46.73 0.08 -52.26
N ILE A 281 -46.28 1.33 -52.23
CA ILE A 281 -46.82 2.41 -53.08
C ILE A 281 -46.62 2.08 -54.56
N ASN A 282 -45.40 1.71 -54.96
CA ASN A 282 -45.06 1.38 -56.35
C ASN A 282 -45.81 0.14 -56.87
N GLU A 283 -46.13 -0.81 -55.99
CA GLU A 283 -46.94 -1.99 -56.29
C GLU A 283 -48.46 -1.69 -56.33
N GLY A 284 -48.88 -0.45 -56.05
CA GLY A 284 -50.28 -0.07 -55.99
C GLY A 284 -51.02 -0.55 -54.73
N LYS A 285 -50.30 -1.10 -53.74
CA LYS A 285 -50.85 -1.56 -52.44
C LYS A 285 -51.04 -0.38 -51.48
N ILE A 286 -51.74 0.66 -51.92
CA ILE A 286 -51.87 1.93 -51.20
C ILE A 286 -52.55 1.75 -49.83
N LYS A 287 -53.52 0.83 -49.72
CA LYS A 287 -54.18 0.52 -48.46
C LYS A 287 -53.19 -0.02 -47.41
N GLU A 288 -52.33 -0.95 -47.79
CA GLU A 288 -51.31 -1.52 -46.92
C GLU A 288 -50.25 -0.47 -46.56
N ALA A 289 -49.82 0.33 -47.52
CA ALA A 289 -48.91 1.44 -47.28
C ALA A 289 -49.49 2.41 -46.23
N LYS A 290 -50.77 2.76 -46.36
CA LYS A 290 -51.49 3.62 -45.42
C LYS A 290 -51.53 3.04 -44.00
N GLU A 291 -51.88 1.77 -43.86
CA GLU A 291 -51.92 1.08 -42.56
C GLU A 291 -50.53 1.03 -41.90
N LEU A 292 -49.48 0.80 -42.70
CA LEU A 292 -48.09 0.90 -42.25
C LEU A 292 -47.72 2.31 -41.81
N GLY A 293 -48.09 3.32 -42.60
CA GLY A 293 -47.85 4.73 -42.26
C GLY A 293 -48.53 5.16 -40.97
N ASP A 294 -49.76 4.70 -40.74
CA ASP A 294 -50.52 4.97 -39.52
C ASP A 294 -49.86 4.32 -38.29
N ALA A 295 -49.37 3.08 -38.44
CA ALA A 295 -48.63 2.39 -37.38
C ALA A 295 -47.30 3.08 -37.06
N VAL A 296 -46.58 3.55 -38.08
CA VAL A 296 -45.34 4.31 -37.92
C VAL A 296 -45.59 5.65 -37.23
N LYS A 297 -46.65 6.38 -37.60
CA LYS A 297 -47.03 7.63 -36.91
C LYS A 297 -47.40 7.41 -35.46
N LEU A 298 -47.99 6.27 -35.11
CA LEU A 298 -48.27 5.95 -33.72
C LEU A 298 -46.97 5.64 -32.93
N ALA A 299 -46.03 4.92 -33.55
CA ALA A 299 -44.79 4.50 -32.90
C ALA A 299 -43.71 5.60 -32.86
N ALA A 300 -43.71 6.50 -33.83
CA ALA A 300 -42.70 7.55 -34.02
C ALA A 300 -43.35 8.82 -34.65
N PRO A 301 -44.20 9.54 -33.89
CA PRO A 301 -45.08 10.59 -34.42
C PRO A 301 -44.33 11.77 -35.06
N ASN A 302 -43.20 12.15 -34.48
CA ASN A 302 -42.44 13.35 -34.84
C ASN A 302 -41.31 13.05 -35.83
N THR A 303 -41.56 12.15 -36.79
CA THR A 303 -40.52 11.67 -37.71
C THR A 303 -40.96 11.76 -39.17
N TYR A 304 -39.97 11.85 -40.06
CA TYR A 304 -40.15 11.87 -41.52
C TYR A 304 -40.24 10.47 -42.15
N ILE A 305 -40.41 9.42 -41.33
CA ILE A 305 -40.44 8.04 -41.83
C ILE A 305 -41.61 7.83 -42.80
N THR A 306 -42.71 8.55 -42.64
CA THR A 306 -43.88 8.48 -43.53
C THR A 306 -43.79 9.35 -44.79
N LYS A 307 -42.64 9.98 -45.06
CA LYS A 307 -42.41 10.82 -46.26
C LYS A 307 -42.84 10.17 -47.59
N PRO A 308 -42.64 8.86 -47.85
CA PRO A 308 -43.14 8.23 -49.08
C PRO A 308 -44.65 8.40 -49.31
N LEU A 309 -45.47 8.33 -48.24
CA LEU A 309 -46.92 8.55 -48.34
C LEU A 309 -47.26 10.03 -48.52
N TYR A 310 -46.54 10.91 -47.82
CA TYR A 310 -46.67 12.36 -48.01
C TYR A 310 -46.45 12.73 -49.48
N ASP A 311 -45.32 12.30 -50.06
CA ASP A 311 -44.95 12.58 -51.46
C ASP A 311 -45.98 11.96 -52.42
N TYR A 312 -46.48 10.75 -52.14
CA TYR A 312 -47.53 10.11 -52.93
C TYR A 312 -48.83 10.93 -52.98
N TYR A 313 -49.37 11.33 -51.82
CA TYR A 313 -50.63 12.06 -51.77
C TYR A 313 -50.50 13.48 -52.32
N LEU A 314 -49.37 14.14 -52.09
CA LEU A 314 -49.08 15.46 -52.65
C LEU A 314 -49.07 15.42 -54.19
N ASN A 315 -48.45 14.40 -54.79
CA ASN A 315 -48.42 14.21 -56.25
C ASN A 315 -49.81 13.91 -56.84
N GLN A 316 -50.74 13.36 -56.05
CA GLN A 316 -52.13 13.16 -56.45
C GLN A 316 -53.01 14.42 -56.27
N GLY A 317 -52.45 15.51 -55.71
CA GLY A 317 -53.21 16.71 -55.37
C GLY A 317 -54.08 16.56 -54.12
N ASP A 318 -53.85 15.52 -53.31
CA ASP A 318 -54.60 15.24 -52.07
C ASP A 318 -53.88 15.83 -50.85
N ALA A 319 -54.03 17.16 -50.70
CA ALA A 319 -53.38 17.90 -49.61
C ALA A 319 -53.79 17.42 -48.22
N ILE A 320 -55.03 16.94 -48.05
CA ILE A 320 -55.56 16.50 -46.76
C ILE A 320 -54.84 15.23 -46.28
N ASN A 321 -54.69 14.24 -47.16
CA ASN A 321 -53.94 13.03 -46.80
C ASN A 321 -52.43 13.26 -46.77
N ALA A 322 -51.90 14.20 -47.56
CA ALA A 322 -50.49 14.58 -47.48
C ALA A 322 -50.15 15.12 -46.08
N GLU A 323 -50.91 16.10 -45.57
CA GLU A 323 -50.69 16.71 -44.24
C GLU A 323 -50.67 15.67 -43.10
N LYS A 324 -51.49 14.62 -43.19
CA LYS A 324 -51.52 13.52 -42.21
C LYS A 324 -50.16 12.80 -42.07
N TYR A 325 -49.40 12.70 -43.15
CA TYR A 325 -48.11 12.00 -43.18
C TYR A 325 -46.90 12.94 -43.16
N ASP A 326 -47.14 14.24 -43.04
CA ASP A 326 -46.11 15.26 -42.87
C ASP A 326 -45.48 15.20 -41.47
N VAL A 327 -44.33 15.84 -41.29
CA VAL A 327 -43.70 16.01 -39.97
C VAL A 327 -44.25 17.28 -39.33
N PRO A 328 -44.72 17.25 -38.07
CA PRO A 328 -45.06 18.48 -37.35
C PRO A 328 -43.87 19.45 -37.33
N LEU A 329 -44.10 20.71 -37.70
CA LEU A 329 -43.07 21.75 -37.88
C LEU A 329 -42.30 22.16 -36.61
N ASP A 330 -42.58 21.58 -35.43
CA ASP A 330 -42.10 22.08 -34.13
C ASP A 330 -41.12 21.15 -33.39
N VAL A 331 -40.33 20.37 -34.11
CA VAL A 331 -39.17 19.63 -33.54
C VAL A 331 -38.04 19.54 -34.57
N THR A 332 -37.58 20.70 -35.03
CA THR A 332 -36.22 20.83 -35.59
C THR A 332 -35.26 21.18 -34.47
N ASP A 333 -34.97 20.22 -33.59
CA ASP A 333 -33.76 20.28 -32.77
C ASP A 333 -32.75 19.26 -33.32
N GLY A 334 -31.83 19.79 -34.14
CA GLY A 334 -30.44 19.37 -34.14
C GLY A 334 -30.06 18.04 -34.80
N ASP A 335 -30.13 17.96 -36.12
CA ASP A 335 -29.18 17.15 -36.90
C ASP A 335 -28.42 18.06 -37.87
N ALA A 336 -27.59 18.94 -37.29
CA ALA A 336 -26.42 19.45 -37.99
C ALA A 336 -25.35 18.37 -37.95
N SER A 337 -25.33 17.49 -38.96
CA SER A 337 -24.19 16.62 -39.25
C SER A 337 -24.20 16.17 -40.70
N SER A 338 -23.08 16.47 -41.36
CA SER A 338 -22.63 16.09 -42.71
C SER A 338 -23.09 16.95 -43.89
N GLU A 339 -22.34 18.03 -44.12
CA GLU A 339 -21.70 18.18 -45.43
C GLU A 339 -20.20 18.36 -45.19
N GLY A 340 -19.46 17.28 -45.40
CA GLY A 340 -18.02 17.34 -45.59
C GLY A 340 -17.77 17.78 -47.02
N ASP A 341 -17.54 19.06 -47.22
CA ASP A 341 -17.01 19.57 -48.48
C ASP A 341 -15.53 19.19 -48.57
N VAL A 342 -15.28 18.16 -49.37
CA VAL A 342 -14.01 17.98 -50.06
C VAL A 342 -14.02 18.96 -51.23
N SER A 343 -13.28 20.05 -51.10
CA SER A 343 -12.71 20.76 -52.25
C SER A 343 -11.20 20.92 -52.04
N SER A 344 -10.48 20.14 -52.83
CA SER A 344 -9.10 20.39 -53.25
C SER A 344 -9.04 21.60 -54.18
N GLU A 345 -7.81 22.12 -54.37
CA GLU A 345 -7.39 23.22 -55.28
C GLU A 345 -7.45 24.61 -54.63
N ASP A 346 -6.44 25.48 -54.72
CA ASP A 346 -5.03 25.36 -55.09
C ASP A 346 -4.33 26.62 -54.54
N GLY A 347 -3.02 26.52 -54.34
CA GLY A 347 -2.20 27.55 -53.72
C GLY A 347 -2.12 28.86 -54.50
N ASP A 348 -1.95 29.92 -53.72
CA ASP A 348 -1.57 31.28 -54.12
C ASP A 348 -0.27 31.35 -54.96
N MET A 349 -0.23 32.45 -55.73
CA MET A 349 0.87 33.12 -56.47
C MET A 349 0.94 32.85 -57.99
N PRO A 350 1.26 33.87 -58.84
CA PRO A 350 2.06 35.10 -58.59
C PRO A 350 1.30 36.41 -58.96
N GLU A 351 1.77 37.65 -58.80
CA GLU A 351 3.10 38.28 -58.78
C GLU A 351 3.03 39.62 -58.03
#